data_AF-A0A5N5SUJ1-F1
#
_entry.id   AF-A0A5N5SUJ1-F1
#
_cell.length_a   1.000
_cell.length_b   1.000
_cell.length_c   1.000
_cell.angle_alpha   90.00
_cell.angle_beta   90.00
_cell.angle_gamma   90.00
#
_symmetry.space_group_name_H-M   'P 1'
#
loop_
_entity.id
_entity.type
_entity.pdbx_description
1 polymer ?
#
loop_
_entity_poly.entity_id
_entity_poly.type
_entity_poly.pdbx_seq_one_letter_code
_entity_poly.pdbx_strand_id
1 'polypeptide(L)'
;MSFTSDEVNFLVYRYLQESGFYHAAYVFGIESHISRSNINGALVPPAALLSIIQKGLQYTEAEISIGEDGTERMIDSLSLIDAVMPDVVPSRQQQNQQQKPVVKTEIQNSNGDEATTNEPIEVDNSVEISVNKATILRGHESEVFICAWNPTTDLLASGSGDSTARIWNMEDNATSSNRLVLRPLYPKRWDRSTQ
;
A
#
# COMPACT_ATOMS: atom_id res chain seq x y z
N MET A 1 -12.29 21.72 2.76
CA MET A 1 -11.57 21.89 1.48
C MET A 1 -11.72 20.59 0.71
N SER A 2 -12.10 20.64 -0.57
CA SER A 2 -12.13 19.45 -1.43
C SER A 2 -10.84 19.38 -2.24
N PHE A 3 -10.16 18.25 -2.24
CA PHE A 3 -9.04 17.99 -3.14
C PHE A 3 -9.55 17.44 -4.48
N THR A 4 -8.81 17.71 -5.54
CA THR A 4 -9.08 17.20 -6.90
C THR A 4 -8.25 15.94 -7.18
N SER A 5 -8.73 15.09 -8.10
CA SER A 5 -7.98 13.90 -8.52
C SER A 5 -6.62 14.26 -9.12
N ASP A 6 -6.54 15.38 -9.84
CA ASP A 6 -5.29 15.87 -10.44
C ASP A 6 -4.23 16.19 -9.37
N GLU A 7 -4.64 16.82 -8.26
CA GLU A 7 -3.76 17.14 -7.14
C GLU A 7 -3.21 15.87 -6.47
N VAL A 8 -4.09 14.89 -6.22
CA VAL A 8 -3.69 13.60 -5.64
C VAL A 8 -2.74 12.85 -6.58
N ASN A 9 -3.09 12.78 -7.87
CA ASN A 9 -2.25 12.14 -8.88
C ASN A 9 -0.88 12.81 -8.96
N PHE A 10 -0.81 14.14 -8.92
CA PHE A 10 0.47 14.84 -8.95
C PHE A 10 1.35 14.54 -7.75
N LEU A 11 0.77 14.47 -6.55
CA LEU A 11 1.49 14.11 -5.33
C LEU A 11 2.02 12.67 -5.39
N VAL A 12 1.23 11.72 -5.89
CA VAL A 12 1.65 10.32 -6.09
C VAL A 12 2.76 10.22 -7.13
N TYR A 13 2.60 10.87 -8.29
CA TYR A 13 3.61 10.92 -9.35
C TYR A 13 4.94 11.45 -8.81
N ARG A 14 4.92 12.57 -8.07
CA ARG A 14 6.11 13.17 -7.46
C ARG A 14 6.76 12.25 -6.43
N TYR A 15 5.97 11.59 -5.58
CA TYR A 15 6.49 10.61 -4.63
C TYR A 15 7.21 9.44 -5.31
N LEU A 16 6.65 8.91 -6.40
CA LEU A 16 7.28 7.83 -7.17
C LEU A 16 8.62 8.27 -7.76
N GLN A 17 8.71 9.51 -8.27
CA GLN A 17 9.97 10.07 -8.77
C GLN A 17 11.00 10.26 -7.64
N GLU A 18 10.58 10.85 -6.53
CA GLU A 18 11.44 11.16 -5.38
C GLU A 18 11.96 9.89 -4.69
N SER A 19 11.20 8.80 -4.72
CA SER A 19 11.57 7.49 -4.15
C SER A 19 12.41 6.63 -5.10
N GLY A 20 12.64 7.06 -6.34
CA GLY A 20 13.43 6.32 -7.35
C GLY A 20 12.65 5.24 -8.12
N PHE A 21 11.31 5.20 -8.02
CA PHE A 21 10.46 4.27 -8.77
C PHE A 21 10.19 4.76 -10.19
N TYR A 22 11.24 4.92 -11.01
CA TYR A 22 11.15 5.57 -12.32
C TYR A 22 10.20 4.87 -13.30
N HIS A 23 10.16 3.54 -13.32
CA HIS A 23 9.26 2.79 -14.20
C HIS A 23 7.79 2.99 -13.80
N ALA A 24 7.49 2.94 -12.51
CA ALA A 24 6.15 3.19 -11.99
C ALA A 24 5.73 4.64 -12.25
N ALA A 25 6.62 5.61 -11.99
CA ALA A 25 6.37 7.01 -12.27
C ALA A 25 6.08 7.25 -13.76
N TYR A 26 6.81 6.60 -14.66
CA TYR A 26 6.60 6.69 -16.10
C TYR A 26 5.21 6.17 -16.52
N VAL A 27 4.88 4.94 -16.10
CA VAL A 27 3.57 4.33 -16.43
C VAL A 27 2.44 5.15 -15.83
N PHE A 28 2.54 5.48 -14.55
CA PHE A 28 1.54 6.26 -13.83
C PHE A 28 1.35 7.64 -14.45
N GLY A 29 2.42 8.35 -14.84
CA GLY A 29 2.31 9.68 -15.46
C GLY A 29 1.55 9.67 -16.79
N ILE A 30 1.63 8.57 -17.56
CA ILE A 30 0.85 8.40 -18.79
C ILE A 30 -0.61 8.07 -18.47
N GLU A 31 -0.84 7.10 -17.58
CA GLU A 31 -2.17 6.61 -17.22
C GLU A 31 -3.00 7.69 -16.51
N SER A 32 -2.38 8.46 -15.61
CA SER A 32 -3.01 9.55 -14.87
C SER A 32 -3.10 10.85 -15.69
N HIS A 33 -2.61 10.86 -16.93
CA HIS A 33 -2.52 12.04 -17.80
C HIS A 33 -1.92 13.27 -17.10
N ILE A 34 -0.82 13.09 -16.36
CA ILE A 34 -0.28 14.14 -15.50
C ILE A 34 0.15 15.40 -16.26
N SER A 35 0.54 15.25 -17.52
CA SER A 35 0.90 16.37 -18.42
C SER A 35 -0.29 17.28 -18.78
N ARG A 36 -1.53 16.81 -18.59
CA ARG A 36 -2.75 17.61 -18.77
C ARG A 36 -3.19 18.32 -17.50
N SER A 37 -2.63 17.96 -16.35
CA SER A 37 -2.95 18.60 -15.08
C SER A 37 -2.47 20.06 -15.08
N ASN A 38 -3.24 20.96 -14.46
CA ASN A 38 -2.92 22.38 -14.38
C ASN A 38 -1.97 22.70 -13.19
N ILE A 39 -1.15 21.74 -12.78
CA ILE A 39 -0.35 21.82 -11.55
C ILE A 39 1.08 22.24 -11.88
N ASN A 40 1.53 23.32 -11.24
CA ASN A 40 2.91 23.76 -11.37
C ASN A 40 3.83 22.99 -10.42
N GLY A 41 4.57 22.02 -10.97
CA GLY A 41 5.50 21.20 -10.20
C GLY A 41 6.61 21.96 -9.46
N ALA A 42 6.96 23.18 -9.89
CA ALA A 42 7.95 24.01 -9.19
C ALA A 42 7.46 24.52 -7.82
N LEU A 43 6.14 24.60 -7.61
CA LEU A 43 5.55 25.03 -6.35
C LEU A 43 5.39 23.89 -5.34
N VAL A 44 5.45 22.64 -5.80
CA VAL A 44 5.26 21.46 -4.95
C VAL A 44 6.60 21.08 -4.32
N PRO A 45 6.75 21.22 -2.99
CA PRO A 45 7.99 20.89 -2.30
C PRO A 45 8.27 19.37 -2.36
N PRO A 46 9.53 18.95 -2.16
CA PRO A 46 9.85 17.53 -2.02
C PRO A 46 9.13 16.94 -0.81
N ALA A 47 8.82 15.64 -0.86
CA ALA A 47 8.11 14.89 0.17
C ALA A 47 6.74 15.50 0.56
N ALA A 48 6.10 16.23 -0.36
CA ALA A 48 4.79 16.84 -0.13
C ALA A 48 3.72 15.80 0.25
N LEU A 49 3.68 14.66 -0.45
CA LEU A 49 2.74 13.58 -0.15
C LEU A 49 2.92 13.05 1.29
N LEU A 50 4.16 12.75 1.68
CA LEU A 50 4.47 12.27 3.02
C LEU A 50 4.09 13.30 4.09
N SER A 51 4.39 14.57 3.82
CA SER A 51 4.07 15.67 4.74
C SER A 51 2.57 15.80 4.99
N ILE A 52 1.76 15.62 3.94
CA ILE A 52 0.29 15.67 4.04
C ILE A 52 -0.22 14.44 4.81
N ILE A 53 0.29 13.25 4.52
CA ILE A 53 -0.10 12.02 5.23
C ILE A 53 0.23 12.13 6.72
N GLN A 54 1.43 12.61 7.06
CA GLN A 54 1.86 12.80 8.44
C GLN A 54 0.97 13.81 9.18
N LYS A 55 0.62 14.93 8.53
CA LYS A 55 -0.33 15.90 9.11
C LYS A 55 -1.73 15.32 9.27
N GLY A 56 -2.18 14.50 8.32
CA GLY A 56 -3.46 13.79 8.41
C GLY A 56 -3.50 12.85 9.62
N LEU A 57 -2.43 12.10 9.85
CA LEU A 57 -2.30 11.21 11.00
C LEU A 57 -2.35 11.98 12.33
N GLN A 58 -1.59 13.09 12.44
CA GLN A 58 -1.62 13.96 13.61
C GLN A 58 -3.00 14.60 13.84
N TYR A 59 -3.69 14.94 12.77
CA TYR A 59 -5.05 15.47 12.86
C TYR A 59 -6.02 14.40 13.40
N THR A 60 -5.93 13.16 12.92
CA THR A 60 -6.70 12.03 13.46
C THR A 60 -6.38 11.75 14.92
N GLU A 61 -5.10 11.75 15.31
CA GLU A 61 -4.70 11.64 16.72
C GLU A 61 -5.32 12.74 17.58
N ALA A 62 -5.29 13.99 17.10
CA ALA A 62 -5.88 15.12 17.78
C ALA A 62 -7.41 14.96 17.93
N GLU A 63 -8.12 14.53 16.88
CA GLU A 63 -9.56 14.26 16.94
C GLU A 63 -9.92 13.19 17.96
N ILE A 64 -9.12 12.13 18.08
CA ILE A 64 -9.37 11.06 19.06
C ILE A 64 -9.00 11.53 20.49
N SER A 65 -7.99 12.41 20.61
CA SER A 65 -7.50 12.89 21.91
C SER A 65 -8.50 13.80 22.61
N ILE A 66 -9.35 14.47 21.85
CA ILE A 66 -10.40 15.33 22.36
C ILE A 66 -11.67 14.49 22.50
N GLY A 67 -12.00 14.07 23.72
CA GLY A 67 -13.27 13.38 23.98
C GLY A 67 -14.48 14.29 23.68
N GLU A 68 -15.67 13.71 23.48
CA GLU A 68 -16.92 14.46 23.23
C GLU A 68 -17.22 15.54 24.29
N ASP A 69 -16.73 15.35 25.52
CA ASP A 69 -16.86 16.29 26.65
C ASP A 69 -15.77 17.38 26.69
N GLY A 70 -14.88 17.44 25.69
CA GLY A 70 -13.74 18.36 25.64
C GLY A 70 -12.59 18.00 26.58
N THR A 71 -12.58 16.79 27.14
CA THR A 71 -11.48 16.29 27.99
C THR A 71 -10.36 15.73 27.13
N GLU A 72 -9.13 16.20 27.35
CA GLU A 72 -7.93 15.67 26.70
C GLU A 72 -7.61 14.28 27.24
N ARG A 73 -7.43 13.32 26.32
CA ARG A 73 -7.00 11.96 26.59
C ARG A 73 -5.57 11.80 26.08
N MET A 74 -4.70 11.22 26.89
CA MET A 74 -3.39 10.77 26.40
C MET A 74 -3.61 9.58 25.46
N ILE A 75 -3.11 9.70 24.24
CA ILE A 75 -3.14 8.64 23.24
C ILE A 75 -1.71 8.31 22.84
N ASP A 76 -1.44 7.01 22.69
CA ASP A 76 -0.24 6.54 22.03
C ASP A 76 -0.25 6.93 20.55
N SER A 77 0.93 7.14 19.97
CA SER A 77 1.07 7.44 18.54
C SER A 77 0.38 6.38 17.68
N LEU A 78 -0.49 6.82 16.77
CA LEU A 78 -1.16 5.95 15.81
C LEU A 78 -0.19 5.57 14.70
N SER A 79 -0.22 4.30 14.29
CA SER A 79 0.40 3.92 13.03
C SER A 79 -0.51 4.27 11.86
N LEU A 80 0.06 4.38 10.65
CA LEU A 80 -0.72 4.66 9.45
C LEU A 80 -1.76 3.58 9.15
N ILE A 81 -1.47 2.32 9.51
CA ILE A 81 -2.42 1.21 9.37
C ILE A 81 -3.57 1.33 10.38
N ASP A 82 -3.27 1.73 11.63
CA ASP A 82 -4.31 1.95 12.64
C ASP A 82 -5.28 3.05 12.22
N ALA A 83 -4.79 4.12 11.59
CA ALA A 83 -5.61 5.22 11.12
C ALA A 83 -6.59 4.84 9.99
N VAL A 84 -6.32 3.76 9.25
CA VAL A 84 -7.17 3.29 8.14
C VAL A 84 -8.11 2.15 8.59
N MET A 85 -7.88 1.56 9.77
CA MET A 85 -8.73 0.50 10.31
C MET A 85 -9.74 1.05 11.34
N PRO A 86 -11.05 1.07 11.03
CA PRO A 86 -12.06 1.70 11.89
C PRO A 86 -12.25 1.00 13.26
N ASP A 87 -11.95 -0.29 13.36
CA ASP A 87 -12.26 -1.11 14.54
C ASP A 87 -11.09 -1.23 15.55
N VAL A 88 -9.88 -0.77 15.18
CA VAL A 88 -8.68 -0.91 16.03
C VAL A 88 -8.62 0.21 17.08
N VAL A 89 -9.04 1.42 16.72
CA VAL A 89 -9.02 2.58 17.61
C VAL A 89 -9.96 2.42 18.83
N PRO A 90 -11.22 1.95 18.71
CA PRO A 90 -12.10 1.71 19.86
C PRO A 90 -11.66 0.53 20.74
N SER A 91 -11.06 -0.50 20.13
CA SER A 91 -10.59 -1.71 20.82
C SER A 91 -9.45 -1.41 21.79
N ARG A 92 -8.55 -0.47 21.43
CA ARG A 92 -7.51 0.07 22.32
C ARG A 92 -8.08 0.95 23.45
N GLN A 93 -9.15 1.69 23.18
CA GLN A 93 -9.84 2.51 24.20
C GLN A 93 -10.45 1.67 25.32
N GLN A 94 -10.94 0.45 25.03
CA GLN A 94 -11.48 -0.46 26.04
C GLN A 94 -10.38 -1.09 26.92
N GLN A 95 -9.21 -1.39 26.34
CA GLN A 95 -8.08 -1.92 27.12
C GLN A 95 -7.50 -0.88 28.10
N ASN A 96 -7.42 0.40 27.73
CA ASN A 96 -6.92 1.45 28.63
C ASN A 96 -7.93 1.86 29.72
N GLN A 97 -9.24 1.63 29.57
CA GLN A 97 -10.21 1.91 30.63
C GLN A 97 -10.25 0.84 31.74
N GLN A 98 -9.67 -0.35 31.53
CA GLN A 98 -9.58 -1.37 32.58
C GLN A 98 -8.39 -1.18 33.53
N GLN A 99 -7.45 -0.27 33.23
CA GLN A 99 -6.41 0.15 34.19
C GLN A 99 -6.81 1.45 34.88
N LYS A 100 -7.84 1.41 35.73
CA LYS A 100 -7.98 2.40 36.82
C LYS A 100 -6.99 2.01 37.92
N PRO A 101 -6.02 2.85 38.31
CA PRO A 101 -5.30 2.64 39.55
C PRO A 101 -6.27 2.95 40.69
N VAL A 102 -6.71 1.91 41.39
CA VAL A 102 -7.36 2.07 42.70
C VAL A 102 -6.29 2.58 43.66
N VAL A 103 -6.24 3.89 43.84
CA VAL A 103 -5.51 4.52 44.95
C VAL A 103 -6.22 4.10 46.24
N LYS A 104 -5.70 3.06 46.89
CA LYS A 104 -5.88 2.85 48.33
C LYS A 104 -4.59 3.24 49.01
N THR A 105 -4.65 4.40 49.65
CA THR A 105 -3.65 4.91 50.57
C THR A 105 -3.57 4.00 51.80
N GLU A 106 -2.52 3.19 51.93
CA GLU A 106 -1.98 2.80 53.24
C GLU A 106 -0.45 2.77 53.17
N ILE A 107 0.16 3.54 54.08
CA ILE A 107 1.60 3.74 54.23
C ILE A 107 2.14 2.61 55.11
N GLN A 108 3.14 1.86 54.65
CA GLN A 108 4.38 1.56 55.42
C GLN A 108 5.40 0.71 54.65
N ASN A 109 6.55 1.33 54.42
CA ASN A 109 7.93 0.83 54.50
C ASN A 109 8.44 -0.36 53.65
N SER A 110 9.46 0.01 52.87
CA SER A 110 10.76 -0.65 52.67
C SER A 110 10.90 -1.90 51.79
N ASN A 111 11.68 -1.67 50.73
CA ASN A 111 12.73 -2.52 50.12
C ASN A 111 12.31 -3.55 49.06
N GLY A 112 13.06 -3.52 47.96
CA GLY A 112 12.87 -4.26 46.71
C GLY A 112 12.90 -5.78 46.85
N ASP A 113 12.28 -6.48 45.90
CA ASP A 113 12.99 -6.93 44.70
C ASP A 113 11.98 -7.48 43.68
N GLU A 114 12.28 -7.26 42.40
CA GLU A 114 11.49 -7.61 41.22
C GLU A 114 11.30 -9.13 41.06
N ALA A 115 10.06 -9.55 40.83
CA ALA A 115 9.75 -10.85 40.25
C ALA A 115 9.04 -10.62 38.90
N THR A 116 9.81 -10.80 37.82
CA THR A 116 9.37 -10.93 36.43
C THR A 116 8.36 -12.06 36.26
N THR A 117 7.21 -11.77 35.65
CA THR A 117 6.40 -12.76 34.92
C THR A 117 6.21 -12.27 33.49
N ASN A 118 7.01 -12.85 32.60
CA ASN A 118 6.87 -12.76 31.15
C ASN A 118 5.65 -13.58 30.74
N GLU A 119 4.55 -12.94 30.37
CA GLU A 119 3.48 -13.58 29.60
C GLU A 119 3.80 -13.40 28.09
N PRO A 120 3.87 -14.48 27.30
CA PRO A 120 4.24 -14.41 25.89
C PRO A 120 3.09 -13.80 25.07
N ILE A 121 3.44 -12.83 24.23
CA ILE A 121 2.56 -12.24 23.23
C ILE A 121 2.17 -13.34 22.23
N GLU A 122 0.88 -13.68 22.16
CA GLU A 122 0.35 -14.52 21.09
C GLU A 122 0.44 -13.75 19.77
N VAL A 123 1.52 -14.03 19.04
CA VAL A 123 1.74 -13.54 17.68
C VAL A 123 0.71 -14.22 16.79
N ASP A 124 -0.20 -13.40 16.24
CA ASP A 124 -1.18 -13.80 15.24
C ASP A 124 -0.49 -14.60 14.12
N ASN A 125 -0.85 -15.88 14.02
CA ASN A 125 -0.30 -16.79 13.04
C ASN A 125 -0.68 -16.27 11.64
N SER A 126 0.34 -15.83 10.92
CA SER A 126 0.32 -15.53 9.49
C SER A 126 -0.64 -16.47 8.74
N VAL A 127 -1.60 -15.91 8.00
CA VAL A 127 -2.49 -16.66 7.10
C VAL A 127 -1.62 -17.43 6.11
N GLU A 128 -1.35 -18.70 6.42
CA GLU A 128 -0.51 -19.57 5.60
C GLU A 128 -1.36 -20.04 4.41
N ILE A 129 -1.22 -19.34 3.28
CA ILE A 129 -1.86 -19.77 2.03
C ILE A 129 -1.20 -21.09 1.63
N SER A 130 -1.91 -22.20 1.86
CA SER A 130 -1.47 -23.53 1.48
C SER A 130 -1.02 -23.52 0.01
N VAL A 131 0.21 -23.99 -0.25
CA VAL A 131 0.84 -24.00 -1.59
C VAL A 131 -0.04 -24.69 -2.63
N ASN A 132 -0.90 -25.63 -2.20
CA ASN A 132 -1.85 -26.33 -3.04
C ASN A 132 -2.98 -25.45 -3.61
N LYS A 133 -3.13 -24.20 -3.11
CA LYS A 133 -4.08 -23.20 -3.63
C LYS A 133 -3.45 -22.18 -4.57
N ALA A 134 -2.15 -22.29 -4.86
CA ALA A 134 -1.44 -21.38 -5.76
C ALA A 134 -1.09 -22.09 -7.07
N THR A 135 -1.43 -21.46 -8.21
CA THR A 135 -1.09 -21.97 -9.54
C THR A 135 0.13 -21.23 -10.08
N ILE A 136 1.17 -21.96 -10.50
CA ILE A 136 2.38 -21.37 -11.07
C ILE A 136 2.25 -21.30 -12.60
N LEU A 137 2.17 -20.09 -13.13
CA LEU A 137 2.13 -19.81 -14.57
C LEU A 137 3.54 -19.66 -15.13
N ARG A 138 4.10 -20.73 -15.69
CA ARG A 138 5.51 -20.76 -16.10
C ARG A 138 5.76 -20.14 -17.48
N GLY A 139 6.83 -19.37 -17.51
CA GLY A 139 7.71 -19.29 -18.67
C GLY A 139 7.99 -17.88 -19.19
N HIS A 140 7.76 -16.84 -18.39
CA HIS A 140 8.50 -15.59 -18.63
C HIS A 140 9.98 -15.88 -18.34
N GLU A 141 10.87 -15.29 -19.14
CA GLU A 141 12.32 -15.51 -19.00
C GLU A 141 12.99 -14.43 -18.14
N SER A 142 12.21 -13.46 -17.66
CA SER A 142 12.65 -12.36 -16.81
C SER A 142 11.52 -11.94 -15.85
N GLU A 143 11.79 -10.93 -15.03
CA GLU A 143 10.86 -10.36 -14.05
C GLU A 143 9.54 -9.93 -14.70
N VAL A 144 8.42 -10.16 -14.00
CA VAL A 144 7.09 -9.70 -14.41
C VAL A 144 6.81 -8.40 -13.67
N PHE A 145 6.61 -7.32 -14.40
CA PHE A 145 6.40 -5.98 -13.82
C PHE A 145 4.92 -5.63 -13.66
N ILE A 146 4.05 -6.28 -14.43
CA ILE A 146 2.63 -5.96 -14.47
C ILE A 146 1.79 -7.20 -14.75
N CYS A 147 0.62 -7.28 -14.12
CA CYS A 147 -0.42 -8.24 -14.45
C CYS A 147 -1.81 -7.62 -14.27
N ALA A 148 -2.76 -8.01 -15.12
CA ALA A 148 -4.14 -7.52 -15.07
C ALA A 148 -5.13 -8.60 -15.51
N TRP A 149 -6.19 -8.80 -14.75
CA TRP A 149 -7.29 -9.69 -15.11
C TRP A 149 -8.22 -9.01 -16.12
N ASN A 150 -8.76 -9.80 -17.04
CA ASN A 150 -9.89 -9.37 -17.85
C ASN A 150 -11.15 -9.35 -16.95
N PRO A 151 -11.92 -8.25 -16.92
CA PRO A 151 -13.08 -8.12 -16.03
C PRO A 151 -14.29 -8.96 -16.45
N THR A 152 -14.28 -9.55 -17.66
CA THR A 152 -15.42 -10.27 -18.24
C THR A 152 -15.14 -11.75 -18.50
N THR A 153 -13.87 -12.14 -18.66
CA THR A 153 -13.45 -13.51 -18.98
C THR A 153 -12.30 -13.92 -18.09
N ASP A 154 -12.11 -15.23 -17.86
CA ASP A 154 -11.01 -15.79 -17.06
C ASP A 154 -9.64 -15.76 -17.77
N LEU A 155 -9.25 -14.57 -18.20
CA LEU A 155 -7.99 -14.26 -18.83
C LEU A 155 -7.14 -13.36 -17.94
N LEU A 156 -5.86 -13.69 -17.83
CA LEU A 156 -4.86 -12.86 -17.15
C LEU A 156 -3.83 -12.37 -18.18
N ALA A 157 -3.60 -11.07 -18.23
CA ALA A 157 -2.50 -10.48 -18.98
C ALA A 157 -1.30 -10.26 -18.05
N SER A 158 -0.09 -10.47 -18.56
CA SER A 158 1.17 -10.20 -17.84
C SER A 158 2.22 -9.60 -18.78
N GLY A 159 3.01 -8.66 -18.27
CA GLY A 159 4.11 -8.02 -19.01
C GLY A 159 5.43 -8.20 -18.28
N SER A 160 6.47 -8.60 -19.01
CA SER A 160 7.78 -8.95 -18.45
C SER A 160 8.95 -8.21 -19.11
N GLY A 161 10.06 -8.12 -18.38
CA GLY A 161 11.35 -7.69 -18.89
C GLY A 161 11.94 -8.59 -19.97
N ASP A 162 11.35 -9.76 -20.25
CA ASP A 162 11.73 -10.61 -21.39
C ASP A 162 11.30 -10.06 -22.75
N SER A 163 10.82 -8.80 -22.77
CA SER A 163 10.27 -8.13 -23.94
C SER A 163 9.06 -8.85 -24.53
N THR A 164 8.31 -9.59 -23.71
CA THR A 164 7.05 -10.21 -24.11
C THR A 164 5.92 -9.84 -23.16
N ALA A 165 4.72 -9.73 -23.72
CA ALA A 165 3.48 -9.75 -22.95
C ALA A 165 2.77 -11.07 -23.22
N ARG A 166 2.09 -11.61 -22.20
CA ARG A 166 1.47 -12.93 -22.28
C ARG A 166 0.07 -12.93 -21.72
N ILE A 167 -0.81 -13.64 -22.42
CA ILE A 167 -2.19 -13.88 -22.02
C ILE A 167 -2.31 -15.33 -21.55
N TRP A 168 -2.86 -15.50 -20.36
CA TRP A 168 -3.13 -16.79 -19.71
C TRP A 168 -4.62 -17.03 -19.72
N ASN A 169 -5.05 -18.19 -20.23
CA ASN A 169 -6.42 -18.66 -20.06
C ASN A 169 -6.49 -19.59 -18.85
N MET A 170 -7.39 -19.29 -17.91
CA MET A 170 -7.54 -20.02 -16.66
C MET A 170 -8.65 -21.07 -16.69
N GLU A 171 -9.46 -21.11 -17.77
CA GLU A 171 -10.52 -22.12 -17.96
C GLU A 171 -9.97 -23.53 -18.26
N ASP A 172 -8.75 -23.63 -18.81
CA ASP A 172 -8.13 -24.91 -19.16
C ASP A 172 -7.19 -25.42 -18.04
N ASN A 173 -7.75 -26.16 -17.08
CA ASN A 173 -6.98 -26.91 -16.07
C ASN A 173 -6.36 -28.22 -16.60
N ALA A 174 -6.11 -28.31 -17.91
CA ALA A 174 -5.59 -29.51 -18.55
C ALA A 174 -4.47 -29.16 -19.51
N THR A 175 -3.24 -29.23 -19.00
CA THR A 175 -2.03 -29.59 -19.75
C THR A 175 -1.91 -28.99 -21.17
N SER A 176 -1.19 -27.88 -21.26
CA SER A 176 -0.51 -27.32 -22.45
C SER A 176 -1.19 -26.10 -23.09
N SER A 177 -0.54 -24.95 -22.87
CA SER A 177 -0.18 -24.02 -23.93
C SER A 177 -1.27 -23.25 -24.68
N ASN A 178 -2.33 -22.78 -24.02
CA ASN A 178 -3.11 -21.64 -24.52
C ASN A 178 -2.47 -20.31 -24.07
N ARG A 179 -1.22 -20.11 -24.50
CA ARG A 179 -0.36 -18.99 -24.12
C ARG A 179 -0.08 -18.13 -25.35
N LEU A 180 -0.77 -17.00 -25.46
CA LEU A 180 -0.45 -16.04 -26.50
C LEU A 180 0.76 -15.22 -26.04
N VAL A 181 1.85 -15.29 -26.81
CA VAL A 181 3.06 -14.48 -26.58
C VAL A 181 3.06 -13.33 -27.56
N LEU A 182 2.81 -12.14 -27.04
CA LEU A 182 2.90 -10.89 -27.80
C LEU A 182 4.35 -10.43 -27.76
N ARG A 183 4.98 -10.41 -28.94
CA ARG A 183 6.31 -9.82 -29.14
C ARG A 183 6.17 -8.44 -29.78
N PRO A 184 7.04 -7.48 -29.45
CA PRO A 184 7.09 -6.21 -30.15
C PRO A 184 7.29 -6.46 -31.64
N LEU A 185 6.40 -5.91 -32.46
CA LEU A 185 6.67 -5.76 -33.88
C LEU A 185 7.80 -4.75 -34.00
N TYR A 186 9.01 -5.20 -34.32
CA TYR A 186 9.99 -4.29 -34.91
C TYR A 186 9.28 -3.66 -36.12
N PRO A 187 9.25 -2.32 -36.26
CA PRO A 187 8.83 -1.73 -37.51
C PRO A 187 9.76 -2.33 -38.55
N LYS A 188 9.22 -3.12 -39.49
CA LYS A 188 9.94 -3.38 -40.73
C LYS A 188 10.30 -1.99 -41.25
N ARG A 189 11.60 -1.70 -41.20
CA ARG A 189 12.22 -0.50 -41.76
C ARG A 189 11.51 -0.25 -43.08
N TRP A 190 10.77 0.87 -43.18
CA TRP A 190 10.29 1.33 -44.46
C TRP A 190 11.55 1.55 -45.30
N ASP A 191 11.85 0.59 -46.17
CA ASP A 191 12.94 0.69 -47.11
C ASP A 191 12.56 1.84 -48.06
N ARG A 192 13.15 3.01 -47.83
CA ARG A 192 13.20 4.08 -48.83
C ARG A 192 14.37 3.78 -49.75
N SER A 193 14.21 2.76 -50.57
CA SER A 193 14.87 2.57 -51.85
C SER A 193 13.76 2.05 -52.77
N THR A 194 13.33 2.73 -53.83
CA THR A 194 14.10 3.22 -54.98
C THR A 194 13.20 4.18 -55.78
N GLN A 195 13.85 5.15 -56.44
CA GLN A 195 13.48 5.93 -57.64
C GLN A 195 12.01 6.03 -58.08
#